data_AF-A0A925RLU4-F1
#
_entry.id   AF-A0A925RLU4-F1
#
_cell.length_a   1.000
_cell.length_b   1.000
_cell.length_c   1.000
_cell.angle_alpha   90.00
_cell.angle_beta   90.00
_cell.angle_gamma   90.00
#
_symmetry.space_group_name_H-M   'P 1'
#
loop_
_entity.id
_entity.type
_entity.pdbx_description
1 polymer ?
#
loop_
_entity_poly.entity_id
_entity_poly.type
_entity_poly.pdbx_seq_one_letter_code
_entity_poly.pdbx_strand_id
1 'polypeptide(L)'
;MCPSSARRDPTRRDRVAFDLTASVPACQCRGEVIRGVIRNAGVGASEPFDFVGDGEVGVVCVHGFTGSPYEMRYLGEQLARAGHTVAGPRLPGHGTSVDELDRTGWEDWAAAVEREAEAMSARCRRVVVVG
;
A
#
# COMPACT_ATOMS: atom_id res chain seq x y z
N MET A 1 19.91 -25.55 -4.36
CA MET A 1 20.73 -25.07 -5.50
C MET A 1 19.78 -24.74 -6.64
N CYS A 2 19.47 -23.45 -6.86
CA CYS A 2 18.66 -23.00 -7.98
C CYS A 2 19.59 -22.58 -9.13
N PRO A 3 19.34 -22.99 -10.39
CA PRO A 3 20.16 -22.53 -11.49
C PRO A 3 19.78 -21.10 -11.88
N SER A 4 20.75 -20.21 -11.82
CA SER A 4 20.73 -18.86 -12.36
C SER A 4 20.65 -18.92 -13.89
N SER A 5 19.61 -18.34 -14.48
CA SER A 5 19.68 -17.88 -15.87
C SER A 5 18.90 -16.58 -16.06
N ALA A 6 19.38 -15.51 -15.41
CA ALA A 6 18.98 -14.15 -15.78
C ALA A 6 19.61 -13.80 -17.14
N ARG A 7 18.81 -13.70 -18.19
CA ARG A 7 19.26 -13.09 -19.46
C ARG A 7 19.05 -11.58 -19.39
N ARG A 8 20.14 -10.82 -19.52
CA ARG A 8 20.11 -9.35 -19.61
C ARG A 8 19.89 -8.92 -21.06
N ASP A 9 18.91 -8.04 -21.27
CA ASP A 9 18.70 -7.28 -22.50
C ASP A 9 19.75 -6.16 -22.58
N PRO A 10 20.60 -6.12 -23.62
CA PRO A 10 21.69 -5.14 -23.74
C PRO A 10 21.23 -3.71 -24.07
N THR A 11 19.94 -3.47 -24.33
CA THR A 11 19.44 -2.17 -24.81
C THR A 11 18.75 -1.29 -23.76
N ARG A 12 18.62 -1.75 -22.51
CA ARG A 12 17.85 -1.05 -21.46
C ARG A 12 18.58 -1.08 -20.11
N ARG A 13 19.28 0.00 -19.77
CA ARG A 13 20.28 0.00 -18.68
C ARG A 13 19.73 0.24 -17.27
N ASP A 14 18.44 0.48 -17.10
CA ASP A 14 17.92 1.11 -15.88
C ASP A 14 16.52 0.63 -15.44
N ARG A 15 16.03 -0.51 -15.96
CA ARG A 15 14.73 -1.07 -15.56
C ARG A 15 14.85 -2.51 -15.07
N VAL A 16 14.63 -2.72 -13.78
CA VAL A 16 14.37 -4.05 -13.22
C VAL A 16 12.87 -4.32 -13.41
N ALA A 17 12.53 -5.21 -14.33
CA ALA A 17 11.20 -5.80 -14.41
C ALA A 17 11.23 -7.10 -13.59
N PHE A 18 10.40 -7.19 -12.55
CA PHE A 18 10.21 -8.43 -11.79
C PHE A 18 8.99 -9.14 -12.36
N ASP A 19 9.19 -10.31 -12.96
CA ASP A 19 8.11 -11.19 -13.43
C ASP A 19 7.74 -12.16 -12.29
N LEU A 20 6.61 -11.92 -11.65
CA LEU A 20 6.06 -12.73 -10.55
C LEU A 20 4.91 -13.63 -10.99
N THR A 21 4.76 -13.90 -12.28
CA THR A 21 3.66 -14.76 -12.78
C THR A 21 3.74 -16.22 -12.32
N ALA A 22 4.82 -16.64 -11.65
CA ALA A 22 4.95 -17.95 -11.05
C ALA A 22 4.73 -17.91 -9.52
N SER A 23 3.46 -18.01 -9.08
CA SER A 23 3.00 -18.77 -7.88
C SER A 23 1.94 -18.05 -7.00
N VAL A 24 0.74 -17.78 -7.52
CA VAL A 24 -0.47 -17.69 -6.66
C VAL A 24 -1.71 -18.18 -7.43
N PRO A 25 -2.05 -19.48 -7.41
CA PRO A 25 -3.20 -19.98 -8.16
C PRO A 25 -4.50 -19.80 -7.33
N ALA A 26 -5.05 -18.58 -7.30
CA ALA A 26 -6.46 -18.31 -6.94
C ALA A 26 -6.92 -16.83 -7.12
N CYS A 27 -6.03 -15.84 -7.31
CA CYS A 27 -6.45 -14.45 -7.53
C CYS A 27 -7.11 -14.34 -8.92
N GLN A 28 -8.44 -14.23 -8.98
CA GLN A 28 -9.19 -13.94 -10.21
C GLN A 28 -9.01 -12.49 -10.68
N CYS A 29 -7.81 -11.98 -10.50
CA CYS A 29 -7.38 -10.64 -10.82
C CYS A 29 -7.05 -10.71 -12.31
N ARG A 30 -8.00 -10.33 -13.17
CA ARG A 30 -7.85 -10.34 -14.63
C ARG A 30 -6.67 -9.45 -15.03
N GLY A 31 -5.47 -10.05 -15.06
CA GLY A 31 -4.23 -9.73 -15.78
C GLY A 31 -3.95 -8.34 -16.36
N GLU A 32 -4.53 -7.25 -15.88
CA GLU A 32 -4.08 -5.90 -16.23
C GLU A 32 -2.90 -5.56 -15.35
N VAL A 33 -1.71 -5.70 -15.92
CA VAL A 33 -0.50 -5.06 -15.40
C VAL A 33 -0.81 -3.57 -15.29
N ILE A 34 -0.98 -3.08 -14.05
CA ILE A 34 -1.25 -1.67 -13.80
C ILE A 34 -0.02 -0.86 -14.21
N ARG A 35 -0.03 -0.36 -15.44
CA ARG A 35 1.00 0.54 -15.97
C ARG A 35 0.74 1.94 -15.44
N GLY A 36 1.31 2.27 -14.29
CA GLY A 36 1.27 3.61 -13.73
C GLY A 36 2.66 4.23 -13.61
N VAL A 37 2.74 5.53 -13.91
CA VAL A 37 3.85 6.39 -13.48
C VAL A 37 3.50 6.88 -12.08
N ILE A 38 4.34 6.63 -11.09
CA ILE A 38 4.19 7.19 -9.73
C ILE A 38 4.31 8.71 -9.86
N ARG A 39 3.18 9.43 -9.84
CA ARG A 39 3.16 10.90 -9.84
C ARG A 39 3.28 11.36 -8.39
N ASN A 40 4.28 12.20 -8.15
CA ASN A 40 4.48 12.84 -6.85
C ASN A 40 3.49 14.02 -6.75
N ALA A 41 2.24 13.75 -6.39
CA ALA A 41 1.36 14.82 -5.91
C ALA A 41 1.97 15.31 -4.59
N GLY A 42 2.24 16.61 -4.44
CA GLY A 42 3.09 17.21 -3.38
C GLY A 42 2.60 17.11 -1.94
N VAL A 43 2.14 15.93 -1.50
CA VAL A 43 1.90 15.54 -0.11
C VAL A 43 3.21 15.02 0.47
N GLY A 44 3.51 15.37 1.72
CA GLY A 44 4.75 14.94 2.39
C GLY A 44 4.86 13.42 2.42
N ALA A 45 6.09 12.90 2.39
CA ALA A 45 6.36 11.45 2.34
C ALA A 45 5.73 10.65 3.49
N SER A 46 5.32 11.32 4.57
CA SER A 46 4.70 10.71 5.74
C SER A 46 3.22 11.03 5.88
N GLU A 47 2.65 11.88 5.04
CA GLU A 47 1.26 12.31 5.21
C GLU A 47 0.29 11.15 5.02
N PRO A 48 -0.68 10.97 5.95
CA PRO A 48 -1.74 9.99 5.75
C PRO A 48 -2.59 10.37 4.53
N PHE A 49 -3.33 9.40 4.01
CA PHE A 49 -4.28 9.67 2.93
C PHE A 49 -5.65 9.07 3.17
N ASP A 50 -6.67 9.78 2.66
CA ASP A 50 -8.05 9.31 2.57
C ASP A 50 -8.56 9.62 1.16
N PHE A 51 -9.03 8.59 0.47
CA PHE A 51 -9.65 8.66 -0.83
C PHE A 51 -11.08 8.18 -0.74
N VAL A 52 -12.02 9.02 -1.16
CA VAL A 52 -13.42 8.65 -1.22
C VAL A 52 -13.71 8.00 -2.57
N GLY A 53 -14.23 6.78 -2.54
CA GLY A 53 -14.77 6.08 -3.71
C GLY A 53 -16.29 5.96 -3.64
N ASP A 54 -16.91 5.61 -4.76
CA ASP A 54 -18.37 5.50 -4.89
C ASP A 54 -18.90 4.10 -4.53
N GLY A 55 -18.02 3.15 -4.24
CA GLY A 55 -18.35 1.75 -3.97
C GLY A 55 -18.57 1.42 -2.49
N GLU A 56 -19.09 0.21 -2.23
CA GLU A 56 -19.41 -0.25 -0.88
C GLU A 56 -18.22 -0.86 -0.11
N VAL A 57 -17.05 -0.98 -0.75
CA VAL A 57 -15.85 -1.60 -0.17
C VAL A 57 -14.86 -0.52 0.23
N GLY A 58 -14.47 -0.56 1.50
CA GLY A 58 -13.40 0.24 2.08
C GLY A 58 -12.11 -0.56 2.18
N VAL A 59 -10.97 0.07 1.90
CA VAL A 59 -9.64 -0.53 2.01
C VAL A 59 -8.77 0.29 2.96
N VAL A 60 -8.16 -0.37 3.95
CA VAL A 60 -7.14 0.24 4.82
C VAL A 60 -5.77 -0.27 4.38
N CYS A 61 -4.91 0.64 3.93
CA CYS A 61 -3.55 0.37 3.46
C CYS A 61 -2.53 0.64 4.58
N VAL A 62 -1.87 -0.40 5.06
CA VAL A 62 -0.90 -0.36 6.16
C VAL A 62 0.50 -0.42 5.59
N HIS A 63 1.38 0.51 5.97
CA HIS A 63 2.79 0.51 5.54
C HIS A 63 3.67 -0.34 6.46
N GLY A 64 4.91 -0.59 6.04
CA GLY A 64 5.86 -1.41 6.79
C GLY A 64 6.55 -0.69 7.96
N PHE A 65 7.30 -1.45 8.76
CA PHE A 65 8.17 -0.94 9.81
C PHE A 65 9.24 0.00 9.22
N THR A 66 9.47 1.14 9.86
CA THR A 66 10.34 2.25 9.35
C THR A 66 9.86 2.92 8.07
N GLY A 67 8.76 2.44 7.48
CA GLY A 67 8.16 2.97 6.27
C GLY A 67 7.24 4.15 6.55
N SER A 68 6.42 4.48 5.56
CA SER A 68 5.45 5.57 5.65
C SER A 68 4.26 5.34 4.71
N PRO A 69 3.15 6.09 4.85
CA PRO A 69 2.01 5.97 3.95
C PRO A 69 2.35 6.13 2.46
N TYR A 70 3.46 6.80 2.13
CA TYR A 70 3.93 6.96 0.76
C TYR A 70 4.11 5.63 0.01
N GLU A 71 4.59 4.58 0.68
CA GLU A 71 4.79 3.25 0.09
C GLU A 71 3.49 2.67 -0.45
N MET A 72 2.37 2.97 0.22
CA MET A 72 1.05 2.46 -0.11
C MET A 72 0.24 3.42 -0.99
N ARG A 73 0.70 4.66 -1.16
CA ARG A 73 -0.04 5.71 -1.86
C ARG A 73 -0.41 5.31 -3.29
N TYR A 74 0.55 4.73 -4.04
CA TYR A 74 0.29 4.29 -5.41
C TYR A 74 -0.83 3.25 -5.46
N LEU A 75 -0.76 2.22 -4.62
CA LEU A 75 -1.80 1.19 -4.54
C LEU A 75 -3.15 1.82 -4.17
N GLY A 76 -3.16 2.71 -3.17
CA GLY A 76 -4.37 3.40 -2.74
C GLY A 76 -5.02 4.22 -3.85
N GLU A 77 -4.24 4.93 -4.66
CA GLU A 77 -4.74 5.67 -5.82
C GLU A 77 -5.38 4.76 -6.88
N GLN A 78 -4.82 3.56 -7.10
CA GLN A 78 -5.39 2.62 -8.06
C GLN A 78 -6.70 2.00 -7.55
N LEU A 79 -6.75 1.64 -6.26
CA LEU A 79 -7.95 1.12 -5.63
C LEU A 79 -9.07 2.18 -5.59
N ALA A 80 -8.72 3.44 -5.32
CA ALA A 80 -9.66 4.55 -5.40
C ALA A 80 -10.20 4.76 -6.83
N ARG A 81 -9.33 4.68 -7.85
CA ARG A 81 -9.74 4.72 -9.27
C ARG A 81 -10.66 3.55 -9.65
N ALA A 82 -10.54 2.42 -8.97
CA ALA A 82 -11.43 1.27 -9.14
C ALA A 82 -12.77 1.42 -8.37
N GLY A 83 -12.99 2.53 -7.68
CA GLY A 83 -14.24 2.85 -6.97
C GLY A 83 -14.26 2.48 -5.49
N HIS A 84 -13.13 2.08 -4.90
CA HIS A 84 -13.07 1.79 -3.47
C HIS A 84 -12.80 3.05 -2.64
N THR A 85 -13.37 3.13 -1.45
CA THR A 85 -12.91 4.11 -0.45
C THR A 85 -11.62 3.57 0.16
N VAL A 86 -10.57 4.39 0.27
CA VAL A 86 -9.25 3.91 0.69
C VAL A 86 -8.61 4.86 1.67
N ALA A 87 -8.15 4.35 2.80
CA ALA A 87 -7.36 5.10 3.79
C ALA A 87 -5.97 4.49 3.93
N GLY A 88 -4.95 5.33 4.08
CA GLY A 88 -3.59 4.94 4.42
C GLY A 88 -3.10 5.76 5.61
N PRO A 89 -3.29 5.27 6.84
CA PRO A 89 -2.90 6.00 8.04
C PRO A 89 -1.37 6.04 8.19
N ARG A 90 -0.88 7.11 8.80
CA ARG A 90 0.48 7.15 9.34
C ARG A 90 0.47 6.43 10.69
N LEU A 91 1.20 5.32 10.80
CA LEU A 91 1.30 4.60 12.06
C LEU A 91 2.01 5.46 13.12
N PRO A 92 1.64 5.34 14.42
CA PRO A 92 2.32 6.03 15.51
C PRO A 92 3.84 5.86 15.46
N GLY A 93 4.58 6.93 15.78
CA GLY A 93 6.04 6.98 15.72
C GLY A 93 6.67 7.02 14.33
N HIS A 94 5.91 6.76 13.25
CA HIS A 94 6.44 6.78 11.89
C HIS A 94 6.40 8.18 11.28
N GLY A 95 7.42 8.51 10.49
CA GLY A 95 7.49 9.80 9.81
C GLY A 95 7.58 11.02 10.74
N THR A 96 8.04 10.80 11.98
CA THR A 96 8.34 11.85 12.98
C THR A 96 9.84 11.81 13.35
N SER A 97 10.23 11.08 14.40
CA SER A 97 11.61 10.96 14.88
C SER A 97 11.95 9.52 15.30
N VAL A 98 13.24 9.17 15.26
CA VAL A 98 13.71 7.83 15.67
C VAL A 98 13.37 7.55 17.14
N ASP A 99 13.53 8.54 18.02
CA ASP A 99 13.23 8.37 19.45
C ASP A 99 11.74 8.13 19.73
N GLU A 100 10.85 8.61 18.86
CA GLU A 100 9.41 8.35 18.97
C GLU A 100 9.06 6.95 18.44
N LEU A 101 9.67 6.56 17.32
CA LEU A 101 9.53 5.21 16.79
C LEU A 101 10.03 4.14 17.78
N ASP A 102 11.16 4.38 18.44
CA ASP A 102 11.75 3.48 19.45
C ASP A 102 10.85 3.30 20.69
N ARG A 103 10.05 4.30 21.02
CA ARG A 103 9.10 4.27 22.14
C ARG A 103 7.71 3.73 21.78
N THR A 104 7.46 3.49 20.50
CA THR A 104 6.15 3.05 20.01
C THR A 104 6.13 1.55 19.79
N GLY A 105 5.14 0.87 20.37
CA GLY A 105 4.96 -0.59 20.26
C GLY A 105 4.11 -1.02 19.08
N TRP A 106 4.13 -2.33 18.77
CA TRP A 106 3.25 -2.89 17.75
C TRP A 106 1.76 -2.78 18.15
N GLU A 107 1.47 -2.74 19.45
CA GLU A 107 0.14 -2.55 20.00
C GLU A 107 -0.43 -1.18 19.60
N ASP A 108 0.40 -0.13 19.60
CA ASP A 108 0.01 1.21 19.17
C ASP A 108 -0.35 1.24 17.69
N TRP A 109 0.44 0.51 16.88
CA TRP A 109 0.20 0.38 15.44
C TRP A 109 -1.07 -0.42 15.16
N ALA A 110 -1.26 -1.56 15.84
CA ALA A 110 -2.47 -2.38 15.73
C ALA A 110 -3.72 -1.58 16.11
N ALA A 111 -3.69 -0.87 17.23
CA ALA A 111 -4.79 -0.03 17.67
C ALA A 111 -5.08 1.12 16.69
N ALA A 112 -4.06 1.67 16.02
CA ALA A 112 -4.26 2.66 14.96
C ALA A 112 -4.97 2.07 13.74
N VAL A 113 -4.56 0.88 13.29
CA VAL A 113 -5.21 0.17 12.17
C VAL A 113 -6.64 -0.24 12.52
N GLU A 114 -6.89 -0.70 13.75
CA GLU A 114 -8.23 -1.05 14.23
C GLU A 114 -9.18 0.16 14.23
N ARG A 115 -8.73 1.31 14.73
CA ARG A 115 -9.52 2.56 14.70
C ARG A 115 -9.86 2.99 13.28
N GLU A 116 -8.92 2.87 12.34
CA GLU A 116 -9.16 3.19 10.94
C GLU A 116 -10.12 2.19 10.29
N ALA A 117 -10.01 0.90 10.60
CA ALA A 117 -10.95 -0.11 10.13
C ALA A 117 -12.37 0.11 10.68
N GLU A 118 -12.49 0.50 11.95
CA GLU A 118 -13.76 0.86 12.58
C GLU A 118 -14.36 2.11 11.91
N ALA A 119 -13.57 3.18 11.72
CA ALA A 119 -13.99 4.37 11.00
C ALA A 119 -14.43 4.06 9.56
N MET A 120 -13.73 3.15 8.88
CA MET A 120 -14.09 2.68 7.54
C MET A 120 -15.40 1.89 7.55
N SER A 121 -15.66 1.09 8.58
CA SER A 121 -16.89 0.30 8.70
C SER A 121 -18.15 1.18 8.85
N ALA A 122 -18.00 2.41 9.35
CA ALA A 122 -19.10 3.37 9.44
C ALA A 122 -19.52 3.93 8.07
N ARG A 123 -18.66 3.85 7.04
CA ARG A 123 -18.89 4.39 5.70
C ARG A 123 -18.93 3.34 4.58
N CYS A 124 -18.49 2.11 4.85
CA CYS A 124 -18.42 1.03 3.86
C CYS A 124 -19.01 -0.28 4.41
N ARG A 125 -19.71 -1.02 3.55
CA ARG A 125 -20.37 -2.29 3.91
C ARG A 125 -19.38 -3.44 4.14
N ARG A 126 -18.22 -3.36 3.51
CA ARG A 126 -17.13 -4.33 3.70
C ARG A 126 -15.81 -3.59 3.82
N VAL A 127 -15.00 -4.00 4.79
CA VAL A 127 -13.65 -3.47 5.00
C VAL A 127 -12.62 -4.56 4.67
N VAL A 128 -11.57 -4.18 3.95
CA VAL A 128 -10.41 -5.02 3.64
C VAL A 128 -9.16 -4.30 4.13
N VAL A 129 -8.24 -5.04 4.75
CA VAL A 129 -6.93 -4.50 5.18
C VAL A 129 -5.86 -5.08 4.27
N VAL A 130 -4.93 -4.24 3.81
CA VAL A 130 -3.81 -4.62 2.93
C VAL A 130 -2.54 -3.95 3.43
N GLY A 131 -1.42 -4.67 3.47
CA GLY A 131 -0.09 -4.17 3.84
C GLY A 131 1.01 -5.04 3.27
#